data_AF-A0A5E5Q7L4-F1
#
_entry.id   AF-A0A5E5Q7L4-F1
#
_cell.length_a   1.000
_cell.length_b   1.000
_cell.length_c   1.000
_cell.angle_alpha   90.00
_cell.angle_beta   90.00
_cell.angle_gamma   90.00
#
_symmetry.space_group_name_H-M   'P 1'
#
loop_
_entity.id
_entity.type
_entity.pdbx_description
1 polymer ?
#
loop_
_entity_poly.entity_id
_entity_poly.type
_entity_poly.pdbx_seq_one_letter_code
_entity_poly.pdbx_strand_id
1 'polypeptide(L)'
;MIDIYKHIVNYLDNLVEELNSSNKINTANFFENISSQIRVETPEDTIKELLVQLNHSASISQYANFTFKEDCLFDEVLKEVEKLL
;
A
#
# COMPACT_ATOMS: atom_id res chain seq x y z
N MET A 1 -16.90 -6.14 0.01
CA MET A 1 -15.70 -5.31 -0.29
C MET A 1 -15.85 -4.68 -1.67
N ILE A 2 -15.83 -3.34 -1.75
CA ILE A 2 -15.87 -2.57 -3.01
C ILE A 2 -14.67 -2.98 -3.88
N ASP A 3 -14.85 -3.13 -5.19
CA ASP A 3 -13.80 -3.63 -6.08
C ASP A 3 -12.52 -2.80 -6.04
N ILE A 4 -12.62 -1.49 -5.85
CA ILE A 4 -11.46 -0.60 -5.73
C ILE A 4 -10.57 -0.92 -4.52
N TYR A 5 -11.14 -1.36 -3.39
CA TYR A 5 -10.34 -1.82 -2.25
C TYR A 5 -9.60 -3.13 -2.54
N LYS A 6 -10.19 -4.01 -3.37
CA LYS A 6 -9.49 -5.23 -3.82
C LYS A 6 -8.29 -4.88 -4.70
N HIS A 7 -8.43 -3.88 -5.57
CA HIS A 7 -7.33 -3.40 -6.41
C HIS A 7 -6.18 -2.84 -5.57
N ILE A 8 -6.49 -1.99 -4.57
CA ILE A 8 -5.49 -1.44 -3.64
C ILE A 8 -4.77 -2.57 -2.90
N VAL A 9 -5.51 -3.53 -2.36
CA VAL A 9 -4.94 -4.70 -1.67
C VAL A 9 -4.01 -5.50 -2.60
N ASN A 10 -4.43 -5.79 -3.84
CA ASN A 10 -3.60 -6.52 -4.78
C ASN A 10 -2.29 -5.79 -5.11
N TYR A 11 -2.32 -4.47 -5.30
CA TYR A 11 -1.11 -3.69 -5.53
C TYR A 11 -0.20 -3.65 -4.30
N LEU A 12 -0.78 -3.51 -3.11
CA LEU A 12 -0.03 -3.59 -1.85
C LEU A 12 0.64 -4.95 -1.67
N ASP A 13 -0.06 -6.05 -1.98
CA ASP A 13 0.51 -7.39 -1.87
C ASP A 13 1.69 -7.59 -2.81
N ASN A 14 1.55 -7.15 -4.06
CA ASN A 14 2.64 -7.19 -5.03
C ASN A 14 3.83 -6.34 -4.56
N LEU A 15 3.58 -5.15 -4.00
CA LEU A 15 4.62 -4.30 -3.44
C LEU A 15 5.31 -4.99 -2.25
N VAL A 16 4.55 -5.61 -1.35
CA VAL A 16 5.08 -6.36 -0.20
C VAL A 16 5.98 -7.51 -0.66
N GLU A 17 5.59 -8.26 -1.68
CA GLU A 17 6.37 -9.37 -2.23
C GLU A 17 7.72 -8.88 -2.82
N GLU A 18 7.71 -7.77 -3.56
CA GLU A 18 8.93 -7.16 -4.09
C GLU A 18 9.83 -6.61 -2.98
N LEU A 19 9.26 -5.90 -2.00
CA LEU A 19 10.01 -5.37 -0.87
C LEU A 19 10.66 -6.48 -0.04
N ASN A 20 9.95 -7.59 0.17
CA ASN A 20 10.50 -8.77 0.82
C ASN A 20 11.64 -9.39 0.02
N SER A 21 11.47 -9.51 -1.30
CA SER A 21 12.52 -9.99 -2.21
C SER A 21 13.76 -9.10 -2.21
N SER A 22 13.59 -7.80 -1.95
CA SER A 22 14.66 -6.81 -1.79
C SER A 22 15.21 -6.70 -0.36
N ASN A 23 14.82 -7.58 0.57
CA ASN A 23 15.18 -7.52 2.00
C ASN A 23 14.74 -6.23 2.74
N LYS A 24 13.74 -5.50 2.22
CA LYS A 24 13.17 -4.29 2.84
C LYS A 24 12.05 -4.65 3.82
N ILE A 25 12.33 -5.58 4.73
CA ILE A 25 11.33 -6.26 5.59
C ILE A 25 10.49 -5.28 6.41
N ASN A 26 11.10 -4.26 7.02
CA ASN A 26 10.35 -3.29 7.84
C ASN A 26 9.33 -2.50 7.01
N THR A 27 9.70 -2.15 5.78
CA THR A 27 8.82 -1.44 4.85
C THR A 27 7.75 -2.37 4.30
N ALA A 28 8.10 -3.62 3.99
CA ALA A 28 7.14 -4.66 3.62
C ALA A 28 6.08 -4.88 4.71
N ASN A 29 6.50 -5.03 5.98
CA ASN A 29 5.59 -5.21 7.12
C ASN A 29 4.61 -4.03 7.30
N PHE A 30 5.04 -2.81 7.02
CA PHE A 30 4.17 -1.64 7.06
C PHE A 30 3.02 -1.75 6.05
N PHE A 31 3.35 -2.04 4.79
CA PHE A 31 2.34 -2.18 3.72
C PHE A 31 1.48 -3.45 3.89
N GLU A 32 2.07 -4.54 4.39
CA GLU A 32 1.34 -5.78 4.70
C GLU A 32 0.29 -5.53 5.79
N ASN A 33 0.66 -4.80 6.86
CA ASN A 33 -0.28 -4.46 7.91
C ASN A 33 -1.47 -3.66 7.36
N ILE A 34 -1.23 -2.68 6.50
CA ILE A 34 -2.30 -1.91 5.86
C ILE A 34 -3.18 -2.80 4.97
N SER A 35 -2.57 -3.64 4.11
CA SER A 35 -3.29 -4.61 3.26
C SER A 35 -4.18 -5.53 4.10
N SER A 36 -3.64 -6.08 5.20
CA SER A 36 -4.37 -6.99 6.08
C SER A 36 -5.57 -6.30 6.75
N GLN A 37 -5.43 -5.05 7.19
CA GLN A 37 -6.51 -4.31 7.82
C GLN A 37 -7.62 -4.01 6.82
N ILE A 38 -7.30 -3.60 5.59
CA ILE A 38 -8.30 -3.36 4.53
C ILE A 38 -9.06 -4.64 4.18
N ARG A 39 -8.40 -5.81 4.24
CA ARG A 39 -9.04 -7.11 3.94
C ARG A 39 -10.07 -7.53 4.98
N VAL A 40 -9.76 -7.33 6.25
CA VAL A 40 -10.64 -7.74 7.35
C VAL A 40 -11.72 -6.68 7.47
N GLU A 41 -12.91 -6.93 6.90
CA GLU A 41 -14.13 -6.09 6.83
C GLU A 41 -14.18 -4.91 7.81
N THR A 42 -13.29 -3.95 7.61
CA THR A 42 -13.06 -2.85 8.54
C THR A 42 -14.14 -1.82 8.24
N PRO A 43 -14.57 -1.06 9.26
CA PRO A 43 -15.44 0.08 9.03
C PRO A 43 -14.85 0.98 7.94
N GLU A 44 -15.70 1.50 7.05
CA GLU A 44 -15.26 2.31 5.91
C GLU A 44 -14.42 3.53 6.35
N ASP A 45 -14.74 4.12 7.51
CA ASP A 45 -13.99 5.23 8.09
C ASP A 45 -12.56 4.82 8.46
N THR A 46 -12.36 3.61 8.98
CA THR A 46 -11.02 3.06 9.25
C THR A 46 -10.24 2.82 7.96
N ILE A 47 -10.90 2.35 6.91
CA ILE A 47 -10.27 2.19 5.60
C ILE A 47 -9.83 3.56 5.07
N LYS A 48 -10.65 4.60 5.17
CA LYS A 48 -10.27 5.96 4.77
C LYS A 48 -9.06 6.48 5.53
N GLU A 49 -8.97 6.25 6.83
CA GLU A 49 -7.79 6.62 7.62
C GLU A 49 -6.53 5.90 7.13
N LEU A 50 -6.62 4.62 6.78
CA LEU A 50 -5.51 3.85 6.20
C LEU A 50 -5.11 4.38 4.81
N LEU A 51 -6.06 4.80 3.99
CA LEU A 51 -5.81 5.43 2.69
C LEU A 51 -5.10 6.77 2.84
N VAL A 52 -5.49 7.60 3.81
CA VAL A 52 -4.79 8.86 4.13
C VAL A 52 -3.36 8.58 4.60
N GLN A 53 -3.16 7.56 5.43
CA GLN A 53 -1.82 7.13 5.85
C GLN A 53 -0.96 6.68 4.67
N LEU A 54 -1.52 5.91 3.73
CA LEU A 54 -0.83 5.53 2.49
C LEU A 54 -0.41 6.75 1.68
N ASN A 55 -1.32 7.71 1.49
CA ASN A 55 -1.03 8.92 0.72
C ASN A 55 0.09 9.75 1.37
N HIS A 56 0.08 9.88 2.69
CA HIS A 56 1.14 10.59 3.42
C HIS A 56 2.47 9.82 3.47
N SER A 57 2.46 8.52 3.16
CA SER A 57 3.64 7.68 3.09
C SER A 57 4.40 7.79 1.76
N ALA A 58 4.04 8.72 0.87
CA ALA A 58 4.71 8.93 -0.42
C ALA A 58 6.24 9.09 -0.30
N SER A 59 6.75 9.62 0.82
CA SER A 59 8.19 9.77 1.08
C SER A 59 8.89 8.47 1.47
N ILE A 60 8.17 7.39 1.83
CA ILE A 60 8.74 6.10 2.21
C ILE A 60 9.58 5.51 1.08
N SER A 61 9.17 5.68 -0.19
CA SER A 61 9.92 5.14 -1.33
C SER A 61 11.36 5.67 -1.38
N GLN A 62 11.53 6.96 -1.07
CA GLN A 62 12.83 7.62 -1.00
C GLN A 62 13.67 7.11 0.17
N TYR A 63 13.08 6.97 1.38
CA TYR A 63 13.81 6.50 2.56
C TYR A 63 14.16 5.01 2.50
N ALA A 64 13.28 4.20 1.92
CA ALA A 64 13.48 2.76 1.79
C ALA A 64 14.33 2.38 0.58
N ASN A 65 14.78 3.35 -0.23
CA ASN A 65 15.55 3.15 -1.46
C ASN A 65 14.84 2.17 -2.41
N PHE A 66 13.63 2.53 -2.81
CA PHE A 66 12.87 1.73 -3.76
C PHE A 66 13.63 1.55 -5.07
N THR A 67 13.53 0.35 -5.61
CA THR A 67 13.90 0.07 -6.99
C THR A 67 12.84 0.63 -7.92
N PHE A 68 13.18 0.82 -9.18
CA PHE A 68 12.23 1.26 -10.20
C PHE A 68 10.91 0.47 -10.20
N LYS A 69 10.99 -0.85 -9.97
CA LYS A 69 9.79 -1.72 -9.93
C LYS A 69 8.94 -1.46 -8.68
N GLU A 70 9.58 -1.28 -7.53
CA GLU A 70 8.88 -0.96 -6.27
C GLU A 70 8.22 0.43 -6.35
N ASP A 71 8.88 1.41 -6.98
CA ASP A 71 8.31 2.73 -7.24
C ASP A 71 7.08 2.64 -8.15
N CYS A 72 7.16 1.92 -9.28
CA CYS A 72 5.99 1.75 -10.15
C CYS A 72 4.81 1.07 -9.45
N LEU A 73 5.06 0.08 -8.59
CA LEU A 73 4.01 -0.58 -7.82
C LEU A 73 3.37 0.37 -6.81
N PHE A 74 4.19 1.18 -6.14
CA PHE A 74 3.71 2.15 -5.17
C PHE A 74 2.93 3.31 -5.82
N ASP A 75 3.36 3.77 -7.00
CA ASP A 75 2.63 4.76 -7.79
C ASP A 75 1.23 4.26 -8.17
N GLU A 76 1.08 2.98 -8.55
CA GLU A 76 -0.25 2.40 -8.83
C GLU A 76 -1.11 2.28 -7.56
N VAL A 77 -0.52 1.99 -6.39
CA VAL A 77 -1.23 2.07 -5.10
C VAL A 77 -1.76 3.49 -4.87
N LEU A 78 -0.89 4.50 -4.97
CA LEU A 78 -1.26 5.90 -4.71
C LEU A 78 -2.33 6.39 -5.68
N LYS A 79 -2.23 6.02 -6.95
CA LYS A 79 -3.22 6.37 -7.98
C LYS A 79 -4.61 5.79 -7.70
N GLU A 80 -4.71 4.59 -7.15
CA GLU A 80 -6.01 4.03 -6.71
C GLU A 80 -6.50 4.69 -5.42
N VAL A 81 -5.60 5.02 -4.50
CA VAL A 81 -5.91 5.76 -3.25
C VAL A 81 -6.48 7.15 -3.57
N GLU A 82 -5.88 7.90 -4.49
CA GLU A 82 -6.32 9.25 -4.89
C GLU A 82 -7.72 9.29 -5.49
N LYS A 83 -8.22 8.19 -6.08
CA LYS A 83 -9.59 8.13 -6.61
C LYS A 83 -10.66 8.11 -5.50
N LEU A 84 -10.24 7.86 -4.25
CA LEU A 84 -11.12 7.65 -3.10
C LEU A 84 -11.03 8.76 -2.04
N LEU A 85 -10.03 9.64 -2.15
CA LEU A 85 -9.82 10.80 -1.28
C LEU A 85 -10.42 12.06 -1.91
#